data_AF-A0A918G1U8-F1
#
_entry.id   AF-A0A918G1U8-F1
#
_cell.length_a   1.000
_cell.length_b   1.000
_cell.length_c   1.000
_cell.angle_alpha   90.00
_cell.angle_beta   90.00
_cell.angle_gamma   90.00
#
_symmetry.space_group_name_H-M   'P 1'
#
loop_
_entity.id
_entity.type
_entity.pdbx_description
1 polymer ?
#
loop_
_entity_poly.entity_id
_entity_poly.type
_entity_poly.pdbx_seq_one_letter_code
_entity_poly.pdbx_strand_id
1 'polypeptide(L)'
;MKIQSPDDDGCHRLPGGAHSVRNYTVDDIRLYVGEDCVLTKAGDDQSGRTGGESFYLGTQMSVPFTPGQSPWLSYSVVGGGA
;
A
#
# COMPACT_ATOMS: atom_id res chain seq x y z
N MET A 1 -4.50 -6.15 -9.48
CA MET A 1 -5.13 -6.75 -8.30
C MET A 1 -6.28 -5.87 -7.82
N LYS A 2 -7.39 -6.48 -7.38
CA LYS A 2 -8.56 -5.80 -6.84
C LYS A 2 -8.63 -6.09 -5.34
N ILE A 3 -8.67 -5.05 -4.49
CA ILE A 3 -8.91 -5.21 -3.05
C ILE A 3 -10.39 -4.87 -2.81
N GLN A 4 -11.09 -5.76 -2.12
CA GLN A 4 -12.51 -5.64 -1.77
C GLN A 4 -12.61 -5.83 -0.26
N SER A 5 -13.46 -5.02 0.39
CA SER A 5 -13.60 -4.83 1.84
C SER A 5 -13.03 -5.98 2.69
N PRO A 6 -11.75 -5.93 3.09
CA PRO A 6 -11.18 -6.95 3.95
C PRO A 6 -11.78 -6.84 5.35
N ASP A 7 -11.98 -7.98 6.00
CA ASP A 7 -12.29 -8.04 7.43
C ASP A 7 -11.06 -7.50 8.20
N ASP A 8 -11.25 -6.35 8.85
CA ASP A 8 -10.41 -5.77 9.92
C ASP A 8 -9.07 -5.09 9.60
N ASP A 9 -8.74 -4.17 10.51
CA ASP A 9 -7.45 -3.49 10.70
C ASP A 9 -6.30 -4.50 10.77
N GLY A 10 -5.31 -4.35 9.90
CA GLY A 10 -4.16 -5.25 9.90
C GLY A 10 -3.27 -5.12 8.67
N CYS A 11 -2.17 -5.87 8.68
CA CYS A 11 -1.30 -6.01 7.52
C CYS A 11 -1.74 -7.18 6.65
N HIS A 12 -1.98 -6.89 5.37
CA HIS A 12 -2.45 -7.85 4.39
C HIS A 12 -1.40 -8.04 3.30
N ARG A 13 -0.91 -9.27 3.15
CA ARG A 13 0.09 -9.61 2.13
C ARG A 13 -0.53 -9.64 0.73
N LEU A 14 0.28 -9.33 -0.27
CA LEU A 14 -0.03 -9.43 -1.70
C LEU A 14 0.89 -10.50 -2.32
N PRO A 15 0.52 -11.79 -2.24
CA PRO A 15 1.37 -12.88 -2.73
C PRO A 15 1.75 -12.68 -4.20
N GLY A 16 3.04 -12.72 -4.51
CA GLY A 16 3.57 -12.49 -5.86
C GLY A 16 3.66 -11.02 -6.28
N GLY A 17 3.28 -10.09 -5.40
CA GLY A 17 3.34 -8.66 -5.64
C GLY A 17 2.25 -8.14 -6.57
N ALA A 18 1.75 -6.93 -6.30
CA ALA A 18 0.79 -6.25 -7.14
C ALA A 18 1.45 -5.13 -7.95
N HIS A 19 1.42 -5.28 -9.27
CA HIS A 19 1.82 -4.23 -10.22
C HIS A 19 0.72 -3.17 -10.42
N SER A 20 -0.51 -3.46 -10.03
CA SER A 20 -1.59 -2.48 -10.03
C SER A 20 -2.56 -2.84 -8.93
N VAL A 21 -2.91 -1.86 -8.11
CA VAL A 21 -3.87 -2.03 -7.05
C VAL A 21 -5.04 -1.09 -7.29
N ARG A 22 -6.25 -1.62 -7.18
CA ARG A 22 -7.49 -0.85 -7.17
C ARG A 22 -8.22 -1.09 -5.87
N ASN A 23 -8.47 0.00 -5.14
CA ASN A 23 -9.16 -0.04 -3.86
C ASN A 23 -10.68 0.04 -4.10
N TYR A 24 -11.39 -1.07 -3.91
CA TYR A 24 -12.85 -1.12 -3.91
C TYR A 24 -13.42 -1.34 -2.51
N THR A 25 -12.63 -1.05 -1.49
CA THR A 25 -13.11 -1.03 -0.11
C THR A 25 -13.80 0.31 0.16
N VAL A 26 -14.52 0.38 1.28
CA VAL A 26 -15.06 1.64 1.80
C VAL A 26 -14.04 2.42 2.63
N ASP A 27 -12.85 1.87 2.81
CA ASP A 27 -11.77 2.45 3.60
C ASP A 27 -10.59 2.86 2.72
N ASP A 28 -9.80 3.79 3.22
CA ASP A 28 -8.53 4.10 2.60
C ASP A 28 -7.48 3.07 3.01
N ILE A 29 -6.57 2.74 2.09
CA ILE A 29 -5.48 1.78 2.34
C ILE A 29 -4.12 2.43 2.16
N ARG A 30 -3.11 1.87 2.82
CA ARG A 30 -1.71 2.18 2.58
C ARG A 30 -1.04 0.96 1.97
N LEU A 31 -0.40 1.12 0.82
CA LEU A 31 0.39 0.09 0.15
C LEU A 31 1.84 0.17 0.61
N TYR A 32 2.53 -0.97 0.60
CA TYR A 32 3.93 -1.11 0.99
C TYR A 32 4.66 -2.01 -0.02
N VAL A 33 5.91 -1.69 -0.30
CA VAL A 33 6.82 -2.56 -1.06
C VAL A 33 7.43 -3.70 -0.23
N GLY A 34 7.27 -3.66 1.09
CA GLY A 34 7.66 -4.76 1.99
C GLY A 34 6.48 -5.70 2.27
N GLU A 35 6.76 -6.93 2.68
CA GLU A 35 5.72 -7.95 2.94
C GLU A 35 4.98 -7.78 4.27
N ASP A 36 5.52 -6.98 5.19
CA ASP A 36 5.06 -6.93 6.59
C ASP A 36 4.46 -5.57 7.00
N CYS A 37 4.01 -4.76 6.05
CA CYS A 37 3.46 -3.41 6.27
C CYS A 37 4.37 -2.51 7.12
N VAL A 38 5.67 -2.75 7.04
CA VAL A 38 6.69 -1.95 7.70
C VAL A 38 7.09 -0.83 6.75
N LEU A 39 7.13 0.40 7.28
CA LEU A 39 7.74 1.52 6.58
C LEU A 39 9.25 1.24 6.48
N THR A 40 9.74 1.10 5.26
CA THR A 40 11.19 1.10 5.04
C THR A 40 11.72 2.51 5.33
N LYS A 41 13.03 2.66 5.56
CA LYS A 41 13.61 4.01 5.54
C LYS A 41 13.54 4.49 4.09
N ALA A 42 13.06 5.72 3.88
CA ALA A 42 13.22 6.34 2.56
C ALA A 42 14.72 6.37 2.23
N GLY A 43 15.07 6.15 0.96
CA GLY A 43 16.46 6.17 0.50
C GLY A 43 17.19 7.47 0.89
N ASP A 44 18.52 7.45 0.77
CA ASP A 44 19.42 8.52 1.24
C ASP A 44 19.14 9.93 0.68
N ASP A 45 18.23 10.08 -0.28
CA ASP A 45 17.81 11.35 -0.89
C ASP A 45 16.62 12.05 -0.20
N GLN A 46 16.01 11.44 0.81
CA GLN A 46 14.84 11.98 1.54
C GLN A 46 15.07 12.02 3.07
N SER A 47 16.14 12.72 3.47
CA SER A 47 16.38 13.38 4.77
C SER A 47 15.58 12.96 6.02
N GLY A 48 15.66 11.68 6.40
CA GLY A 48 15.29 11.25 7.75
C GLY A 48 13.79 11.15 8.05
N ARG A 49 12.94 11.02 7.02
CA ARG A 49 11.53 10.68 7.22
C ARG A 49 11.33 9.17 7.28
N THR A 50 10.74 8.67 8.36
CA THR A 50 10.19 7.32 8.43
C THR A 50 8.96 7.27 7.52
N GLY A 51 9.13 6.79 6.29
CA GLY A 51 8.08 6.83 5.26
C GLY A 51 8.51 6.20 3.93
N GLY A 52 9.48 5.27 3.95
CA GLY A 52 9.94 4.60 2.75
C GLY A 52 8.80 3.86 2.05
N GLU A 53 8.78 4.03 0.73
CA GLU A 53 8.01 3.30 -0.28
C GLU A 53 6.63 2.79 0.17
N SER A 54 5.86 3.67 0.82
CA SER A 54 4.45 3.46 1.08
C SER A 54 3.59 4.43 0.29
N PHE A 55 2.41 3.99 -0.14
CA PHE A 55 1.52 4.80 -0.95
C PHE A 55 0.11 4.79 -0.39
N TYR A 56 -0.44 5.97 -0.15
CA TYR A 56 -1.82 6.11 0.27
C TYR A 56 -2.75 5.97 -0.94
N LEU A 57 -3.67 5.01 -0.86
CA LEU A 57 -4.65 4.75 -1.90
C LEU A 57 -6.04 4.84 -1.28
N GLY A 58 -6.70 5.96 -1.49
CA GLY A 58 -8.06 6.16 -1.04
C GLY A 58 -9.10 5.32 -1.80
N THR A 59 -10.33 5.33 -1.29
CA THR A 59 -11.45 4.56 -1.83
C THR A 59 -11.70 4.81 -3.32
N GLN A 60 -12.08 3.75 -4.04
CA GLN A 60 -12.37 3.74 -5.47
C GLN A 60 -11.21 4.18 -6.40
N MET A 61 -10.03 4.49 -5.85
CA MET A 61 -8.86 4.86 -6.63
C MET A 61 -8.04 3.64 -7.06
N SER A 62 -7.15 3.87 -8.02
CA SER A 62 -6.17 2.88 -8.46
C SER A 62 -4.80 3.51 -8.62
N VAL A 63 -3.77 2.72 -8.32
CA VAL A 63 -2.39 3.10 -8.58
C VAL A 63 -1.64 1.94 -9.26
N PRO A 64 -0.96 2.19 -10.40
CA PRO A 64 0.03 1.25 -10.92
C PRO A 64 1.35 1.39 -10.14
N PHE A 65 2.17 0.35 -10.13
CA PHE A 65 3.59 0.52 -9.81
C PHE A 65 4.28 1.32 -10.92
N THR A 66 5.36 2.04 -10.60
CA THR A 66 6.18 2.68 -11.62
C THR A 66 7.23 1.68 -12.13
N PRO A 67 7.44 1.53 -13.45
CA PRO A 67 8.55 0.72 -13.97
C PRO A 67 9.88 1.16 -13.35
N GLY A 68 10.61 0.21 -12.72
CA GLY A 68 11.82 0.49 -11.95
C GLY A 68 11.61 0.55 -10.43
N GLN A 69 10.36 0.55 -9.96
CA GLN A 69 10.01 0.31 -8.56
C GLN A 69 9.69 -1.16 -8.31
N SER A 70 9.89 -1.60 -7.06
CA SER A 70 9.40 -2.89 -6.60
C SER A 70 7.86 -2.94 -6.64
N PRO A 71 7.26 -4.12 -6.91
CA PRO A 71 5.81 -4.27 -6.79
C PRO A 71 5.34 -4.04 -5.35
N TRP A 72 4.05 -3.75 -5.19
CA TRP A 72 3.44 -3.67 -3.86
C TRP A 72 3.34 -5.08 -3.26
N LEU A 73 3.93 -5.31 -2.09
CA LEU A 73 3.98 -6.63 -1.44
C LEU A 73 3.02 -6.76 -0.26
N SER A 74 2.56 -5.66 0.31
CA SER A 74 1.51 -5.68 1.33
C SER A 74 0.70 -4.38 1.36
N TYR A 75 -0.42 -4.39 2.07
CA TYR A 75 -1.22 -3.22 2.35
C TYR A 75 -1.79 -3.27 3.77
N SER A 76 -2.08 -2.10 4.34
CA SER A 76 -2.86 -1.99 5.57
C SER A 76 -4.06 -1.09 5.37
N VAL A 77 -5.13 -1.34 6.11
CA VAL A 77 -6.26 -0.42 6.21
C VAL A 77 -5.81 0.78 7.08
N VAL A 78 -6.08 2.00 6.63
CA VAL A 78 -5.78 3.24 7.36
C VAL A 78 -7.01 3.75 8.11
N GLY A 79 -8.20 3.36 7.63
CA GLY A 79 -9.49 3.92 8.01
C GLY A 79 -9.82 5.13 7.16
N GLY A 80 -11.09 5.25 6.74
CA GLY A 80 -11.52 6.36 5.90
C GLY A 80 -13.03 6.47 5.73
N GLY A 81 -13.66 7.31 6.56
CA GLY A 81 -14.84 8.12 6.24
C GLY A 81 -16.19 7.43 6.08
N ALA A 82 -16.93 7.31 7.20
CA ALA A 82 -18.39 7.46 7.16
C ALA A 82 -18.78 8.93 6.90
#